data_AF-A9B7W0-F1
#
_entry.id   AF-A9B7W0-F1
#
_cell.length_a   1.000
_cell.length_b   1.000
_cell.length_c   1.000
_cell.angle_alpha   90.00
_cell.angle_beta   90.00
_cell.angle_gamma   90.00
#
_symmetry.space_group_name_H-M   'P 1'
#
loop_
_entity.id
_entity.type
_entity.pdbx_description
1 polymer ?
#
loop_
_entity_poly.entity_id
_entity_poly.type
_entity_poly.pdbx_seq_one_letter_code
_entity_poly.pdbx_strand_id
1 'polypeptide(L)'
;MIFAWMGHFGESSLTNWDGRLKLDPIGHPVRLHLEYNYRSKAPAQTWQDYFSAWLATDEPAQTTGLVIGRWWHDSTNDGDIERVLESLVNARERLPLLKALFVGDFTSDEWEISWILQGDYAAVLAAYPQLEYLAIRGGSNLSFGAIQHQQLKALIIQTGGLAAQVVRDVAAANLPALKHLELWLGSDEYGGNSTIDDLKPILQGERFPNLVTLALRDCEYADVLAQAVANAPMLERIKILDLSLGNLSDAGAEALFTSPAIRKLEFLDLHHHYMSDGMRDCWPTIEVNCDVSDQQIADEDGDEEYRYIAVSE
;
A
#
# COMPACT_ATOMS: atom_id res chain seq x y z
N MET A 1 9.62 0.35 13.46
CA MET A 1 8.53 0.25 12.48
C MET A 1 9.11 0.40 11.07
N ILE A 2 8.58 -0.26 10.04
CA ILE A 2 9.15 -0.39 8.67
C ILE A 2 8.98 0.91 7.95
N PHE A 3 8.15 1.78 8.46
CA PHE A 3 8.27 3.16 8.12
C PHE A 3 8.17 3.99 9.40
N ALA A 4 9.08 3.77 10.35
CA ALA A 4 9.21 4.69 11.48
C ALA A 4 9.40 6.15 11.01
N TRP A 5 9.86 6.35 9.78
CA TRP A 5 9.94 7.63 9.08
C TRP A 5 8.65 8.04 8.33
N MET A 6 7.74 7.12 7.99
CA MET A 6 6.37 7.46 7.53
C MET A 6 5.37 7.55 8.69
N GLY A 7 5.77 7.34 9.95
CA GLY A 7 4.96 7.73 11.11
C GLY A 7 5.25 9.15 11.58
N HIS A 8 6.36 9.75 11.13
CA HIS A 8 6.86 11.05 11.55
C HIS A 8 7.63 11.72 10.40
N PHE A 9 6.93 12.54 9.61
CA PHE A 9 7.60 13.54 8.78
C PHE A 9 7.84 14.79 9.61
N GLY A 10 8.93 14.81 10.38
CA GLY A 10 9.14 15.84 11.40
C GLY A 10 8.09 15.78 12.50
N GLU A 11 7.54 16.92 12.92
CA GLU A 11 6.48 17.00 13.93
C GLU A 11 5.11 16.47 13.45
N SER A 12 4.96 16.11 12.18
CA SER A 12 3.70 15.66 11.60
C SER A 12 3.63 14.14 11.53
N SER A 13 2.70 13.57 12.29
CA SER A 13 2.32 12.16 12.17
C SER A 13 1.57 11.92 10.85
N LEU A 14 1.96 10.91 10.06
CA LEU A 14 1.10 10.46 8.97
C LEU A 14 -0.09 9.70 9.55
N THR A 15 -1.29 10.01 9.06
CA THR A 15 -2.56 9.43 9.51
C THR A 15 -2.75 8.03 8.90
N ASN A 16 -3.33 7.13 9.70
CA ASN A 16 -3.80 5.79 9.30
C ASN A 16 -2.73 4.78 8.85
N TRP A 17 -1.61 4.67 9.60
CA TRP A 17 -0.61 3.60 9.42
C TRP A 17 -0.46 2.75 10.69
N ASP A 18 -0.60 1.42 10.60
CA ASP A 18 -0.65 0.51 11.76
C ASP A 18 0.71 0.16 12.39
N GLY A 19 1.83 0.55 11.77
CA GLY A 19 3.16 0.46 12.35
C GLY A 19 3.76 -0.95 12.48
N ARG A 20 3.11 -2.00 11.95
CA ARG A 20 3.47 -3.41 12.26
C ARG A 20 4.74 -3.91 11.60
N LEU A 21 5.10 -3.34 10.47
CA LEU A 21 6.32 -3.68 9.75
C LEU A 21 7.57 -3.08 10.52
N LYS A 22 8.87 -3.49 10.32
CA LYS A 22 10.21 -2.86 10.66
C LYS A 22 11.34 -2.82 9.56
N LEU A 23 11.79 -1.65 9.05
CA LEU A 23 12.65 -1.40 7.84
C LEU A 23 13.85 -0.66 8.35
N ASP A 24 14.89 -0.74 7.55
CA ASP A 24 16.11 0.02 7.70
C ASP A 24 15.82 1.54 7.69
N PRO A 25 16.40 2.31 8.61
CA PRO A 25 16.32 3.77 8.60
C PRO A 25 16.86 4.32 7.27
N ILE A 26 16.10 5.21 6.63
CA ILE A 26 16.46 5.72 5.31
C ILE A 26 17.37 6.95 5.38
N GLY A 27 17.57 7.58 6.53
CA GLY A 27 18.46 8.74 6.70
C GLY A 27 17.69 10.05 6.85
N HIS A 28 17.64 10.85 5.78
CA HIS A 28 17.11 12.21 5.75
C HIS A 28 15.81 12.30 4.91
N PRO A 29 14.64 12.00 5.52
CA PRO A 29 13.35 12.08 4.85
C PRO A 29 12.84 13.53 4.76
N VAL A 30 12.21 13.88 3.65
CA VAL A 30 11.59 15.19 3.40
C VAL A 30 10.13 15.01 2.98
N ARG A 31 9.22 15.81 3.54
CA ARG A 31 7.81 15.89 3.11
C ARG A 31 7.57 17.15 2.31
N LEU A 32 7.00 16.99 1.13
CA LEU A 32 6.49 18.04 0.28
C LEU A 32 4.97 17.98 0.32
N HIS A 33 4.34 19.02 0.86
CA HIS A 33 2.90 19.09 1.03
C HIS A 33 2.45 20.54 0.83
N LEU A 34 1.61 20.77 -0.17
CA LEU A 34 1.03 22.09 -0.40
C LEU A 34 0.00 22.39 0.67
N GLU A 35 0.32 23.32 1.56
CA GLU A 35 -0.66 23.87 2.50
C GLU A 35 -1.64 24.80 1.79
N TYR A 36 -2.92 24.65 2.11
CA TYR A 36 -3.96 25.56 1.67
C TYR A 36 -4.73 26.10 2.87
N ASN A 37 -4.71 27.42 3.02
CA ASN A 37 -5.45 28.10 4.07
C ASN A 37 -6.84 28.51 3.55
N TYR A 38 -7.83 27.65 3.80
CA TYR A 38 -9.25 27.85 3.45
C TYR A 38 -9.83 29.17 3.96
N ARG A 39 -9.29 29.74 5.05
CA ARG A 39 -9.77 31.03 5.60
C ARG A 39 -9.26 32.22 4.80
N SER A 40 -8.06 32.12 4.24
CA SER A 40 -7.41 33.24 3.55
C SER A 40 -7.87 33.43 2.11
N LYS A 41 -8.34 32.35 1.44
CA LYS A 41 -8.60 32.30 -0.01
C LYS A 41 -7.45 32.87 -0.86
N ALA A 42 -6.22 32.88 -0.32
CA ALA A 42 -5.05 33.33 -1.07
C ALA A 42 -4.82 32.37 -2.25
N PRO A 43 -4.34 32.87 -3.41
CA PRO A 43 -4.02 32.00 -4.53
C PRO A 43 -2.99 30.95 -4.06
N ALA A 44 -3.35 29.67 -4.20
CA ALA A 44 -2.44 28.60 -3.80
C ALA A 44 -1.22 28.58 -4.71
N GLN A 45 -0.06 28.24 -4.15
CA GLN A 45 1.14 27.98 -4.93
C GLN A 45 0.91 26.73 -5.80
N THR A 46 1.37 26.76 -7.04
CA THR A 46 1.33 25.57 -7.90
C THR A 46 2.36 24.54 -7.46
N TRP A 47 2.13 23.27 -7.76
CA TRP A 47 3.13 22.22 -7.53
C TRP A 47 4.49 22.58 -8.15
N GLN A 48 4.50 23.09 -9.38
CA GLN A 48 5.73 23.42 -10.10
C GLN A 48 6.54 24.50 -9.39
N ASP A 49 5.88 25.56 -8.92
CA ASP A 49 6.55 26.65 -8.21
C ASP A 49 7.11 26.16 -6.87
N TYR A 50 6.34 25.34 -6.14
CA TYR A 50 6.74 24.80 -4.85
C TYR A 50 7.92 23.85 -4.98
N PHE A 51 7.83 22.89 -5.91
CA PHE A 51 8.88 21.91 -6.15
C PHE A 51 10.15 22.58 -6.69
N SER A 52 10.03 23.55 -7.59
CA SER A 52 11.18 24.30 -8.11
C SER A 52 11.88 25.13 -7.03
N ALA A 53 11.12 25.75 -6.12
CA ALA A 53 11.68 26.48 -4.99
C ALA A 53 12.45 25.54 -4.05
N TRP A 54 11.91 24.36 -3.76
CA TRP A 54 12.61 23.34 -2.97
C TRP A 54 13.87 22.83 -3.69
N LEU A 55 13.80 22.57 -5.00
CA LEU A 55 14.95 22.14 -5.82
C LEU A 55 16.07 23.17 -5.89
N ALA A 56 15.77 24.46 -5.67
CA ALA A 56 16.77 25.52 -5.65
C ALA A 56 17.59 25.56 -4.34
N THR A 57 17.22 24.78 -3.33
CA THR A 57 17.96 24.65 -2.07
C THR A 57 19.04 23.55 -2.14
N ASP A 58 19.81 23.39 -1.06
CA ASP A 58 20.77 22.29 -0.88
C ASP A 58 20.11 20.99 -0.36
N GLU A 59 18.84 21.04 0.03
CA GLU A 59 18.06 19.93 0.61
C GLU A 59 17.95 18.70 -0.30
N PRO A 60 17.70 18.82 -1.62
CA PRO A 60 17.56 17.68 -2.53
C PRO A 60 18.79 16.77 -2.54
N ALA A 61 20.00 17.34 -2.45
CA ALA A 61 21.25 16.60 -2.53
C ALA A 61 21.47 15.64 -1.34
N GLN A 62 20.79 15.89 -0.22
CA GLN A 62 20.89 15.10 1.00
C GLN A 62 19.64 14.24 1.24
N THR A 63 18.57 14.46 0.47
CA THR A 63 17.29 13.77 0.63
C THR A 63 17.42 12.30 0.26
N THR A 64 17.11 11.43 1.21
CA THR A 64 17.11 9.98 1.01
C THR A 64 15.72 9.37 0.97
N GLY A 65 14.73 10.10 1.48
CA GLY A 65 13.31 9.76 1.39
C GLY A 65 12.49 10.98 1.01
N LEU A 66 11.52 10.79 0.13
CA LEU A 66 10.62 11.86 -0.28
C LEU A 66 9.18 11.42 -0.13
N VAL A 67 8.39 12.20 0.61
CA VAL A 67 6.93 12.07 0.63
C VAL A 67 6.29 13.22 -0.08
N ILE A 68 5.40 12.86 -1.01
CA ILE A 68 4.50 13.77 -1.68
C ILE A 68 3.13 13.59 -1.03
N GLY A 69 2.78 14.56 -0.18
CA GLY A 69 1.42 14.73 0.33
C GLY A 69 0.56 15.45 -0.70
N ARG A 70 -0.34 16.34 -0.27
CA ARG A 70 -1.16 17.12 -1.19
C ARG A 70 -0.31 17.92 -2.19
N TRP A 71 -0.47 17.64 -3.48
CA TRP A 71 0.21 18.35 -4.58
C TRP A 71 -0.71 19.30 -5.35
N TRP A 72 -1.98 19.40 -4.97
CA TRP A 72 -2.94 20.24 -5.68
C TRP A 72 -4.08 20.76 -4.80
N HIS A 73 -4.85 21.71 -5.35
CA HIS A 73 -6.06 22.24 -4.77
C HIS A 73 -7.04 22.65 -5.88
N ASP A 74 -8.34 22.47 -5.64
CA ASP A 74 -9.45 22.70 -6.59
C ASP A 74 -9.44 24.09 -7.26
N SER A 75 -8.87 25.07 -6.57
CA SER A 75 -8.79 26.46 -7.00
C SER A 75 -7.62 26.77 -7.92
N THR A 76 -6.71 25.83 -8.17
CA THR A 76 -5.42 26.12 -8.84
C THR A 76 -5.09 25.24 -10.04
N ASN A 77 -5.42 23.95 -10.00
CA ASN A 77 -5.30 23.06 -11.16
C ASN A 77 -6.24 21.85 -11.00
N ASP A 78 -6.17 20.93 -11.95
CA ASP A 78 -6.96 19.71 -12.06
C ASP A 78 -6.40 18.52 -11.27
N GLY A 79 -5.37 18.71 -10.43
CA GLY A 79 -4.76 17.62 -9.67
C GLY A 79 -3.94 16.63 -10.49
N ASP A 80 -3.53 17.02 -11.71
CA ASP A 80 -2.75 16.20 -12.63
C ASP A 80 -1.42 15.72 -12.01
N ILE A 81 -1.45 14.47 -11.57
CA ILE A 81 -0.33 13.74 -10.99
C ILE A 81 0.82 13.52 -11.98
N GLU A 82 0.57 13.49 -13.29
CA GLU A 82 1.66 13.29 -14.26
C GLU A 82 2.68 14.42 -14.17
N ARG A 83 2.23 15.65 -13.90
CA ARG A 83 3.13 16.78 -13.65
C ARG A 83 4.02 16.60 -12.43
N VAL A 84 3.53 15.91 -11.40
CA VAL A 84 4.30 15.57 -10.19
C VAL A 84 5.35 14.53 -10.53
N LEU A 85 4.94 13.44 -11.22
CA LEU A 85 5.85 12.37 -11.63
C LEU A 85 6.93 12.87 -12.60
N GLU A 86 6.57 13.69 -13.59
CA GLU A 86 7.51 14.36 -14.50
C GLU A 86 8.52 15.24 -13.75
N SER A 87 8.05 15.98 -12.73
CA SER A 87 8.94 16.81 -11.90
C SER A 87 9.99 15.94 -11.18
N LEU A 88 9.58 14.79 -10.64
CA LEU A 88 10.50 13.83 -10.03
C LEU A 88 11.49 13.27 -11.05
N VAL A 89 11.05 12.87 -12.24
CA VAL A 89 11.93 12.33 -13.29
C VAL A 89 12.96 13.36 -13.75
N ASN A 90 12.55 14.62 -13.89
CA ASN A 90 13.43 15.72 -14.29
C ASN A 90 14.43 16.10 -13.19
N ALA A 91 14.09 15.87 -11.92
CA ALA A 91 14.94 16.15 -10.77
C ALA A 91 15.97 15.05 -10.44
N ARG A 92 16.00 13.93 -11.17
CA ARG A 92 16.82 12.74 -10.82
C ARG A 92 18.30 13.03 -10.51
N GLU A 93 18.93 13.99 -11.20
CA GLU A 93 20.34 14.35 -10.97
C GLU A 93 20.54 15.19 -9.69
N ARG A 94 19.48 15.84 -9.22
CA ARG A 94 19.46 16.64 -7.98
C ARG A 94 19.08 15.81 -6.75
N LEU A 95 18.59 14.59 -6.95
CA LEU A 95 18.17 13.64 -5.91
C LEU A 95 19.04 12.37 -5.90
N PRO A 96 20.38 12.48 -5.83
CA PRO A 96 21.29 11.36 -6.03
C PRO A 96 21.22 10.29 -4.92
N LEU A 97 20.67 10.63 -3.75
CA LEU A 97 20.59 9.74 -2.59
C LEU A 97 19.18 9.17 -2.35
N LEU A 98 18.22 9.46 -3.24
CA LEU A 98 16.82 9.05 -3.05
C LEU A 98 16.70 7.52 -3.08
N LYS A 99 16.21 6.96 -1.96
CA LYS A 99 15.99 5.53 -1.74
C LYS A 99 14.55 5.20 -1.40
N ALA A 100 13.76 6.16 -0.93
CA ALA A 100 12.37 5.94 -0.61
C ALA A 100 11.48 7.02 -1.21
N LEU A 101 10.38 6.61 -1.81
CA LEU A 101 9.37 7.49 -2.36
C LEU A 101 8.00 7.05 -1.85
N PHE A 102 7.23 7.99 -1.31
CA PHE A 102 5.81 7.77 -1.06
C PHE A 102 5.00 8.92 -1.69
N VAL A 103 4.06 8.56 -2.56
CA VAL A 103 3.19 9.49 -3.28
C VAL A 103 1.74 9.24 -2.87
N GLY A 104 1.01 10.32 -2.57
CA GLY A 104 -0.40 10.24 -2.24
C GLY A 104 -0.67 10.33 -0.74
N ASP A 105 0.23 10.93 0.04
CA ASP A 105 0.05 11.10 1.49
C ASP A 105 -1.00 12.18 1.82
N PHE A 106 -2.25 11.89 1.46
CA PHE A 106 -3.45 12.62 1.84
C PHE A 106 -4.07 11.99 3.08
N THR A 107 -4.65 12.84 3.92
CA THR A 107 -5.57 12.41 4.97
C THR A 107 -6.99 12.28 4.41
N SER A 108 -7.87 11.47 5.01
CA SER A 108 -9.28 11.39 4.61
C SER A 108 -9.97 12.77 4.63
N ASP A 109 -9.64 13.60 5.63
CA ASP A 109 -10.13 15.00 5.71
C ASP A 109 -9.69 15.89 4.53
N GLU A 110 -8.59 15.52 3.85
CA GLU A 110 -8.06 16.26 2.71
C GLU A 110 -8.63 15.73 1.41
N TRP A 111 -8.60 14.40 1.24
CA TRP A 111 -9.11 13.70 0.08
C TRP A 111 -9.26 12.22 0.41
N GLU A 112 -10.43 11.68 0.15
CA GLU A 112 -10.75 10.27 0.29
C GLU A 112 -9.88 9.41 -0.65
N ILE A 113 -9.46 8.22 -0.22
CA ILE A 113 -8.42 7.43 -0.92
C ILE A 113 -8.81 7.05 -2.35
N SER A 114 -10.09 6.78 -2.58
CA SER A 114 -10.68 6.40 -3.86
C SER A 114 -10.64 7.53 -4.89
N TRP A 115 -10.60 8.78 -4.40
CA TRP A 115 -10.57 9.97 -5.24
C TRP A 115 -9.14 10.42 -5.58
N ILE A 116 -8.10 9.82 -4.98
CA ILE A 116 -6.71 10.18 -5.24
C ILE A 116 -6.29 9.63 -6.61
N LEU A 117 -6.10 10.54 -7.56
CA LEU A 117 -5.58 10.22 -8.89
C LEU A 117 -4.10 9.87 -8.83
N GLN A 118 -3.74 8.82 -9.54
CA GLN A 118 -2.39 8.33 -9.78
C GLN A 118 -2.05 8.34 -11.27
N GLY A 119 -0.80 8.02 -11.61
CA GLY A 119 -0.30 8.05 -12.99
C GLY A 119 0.58 6.85 -13.31
N ASP A 120 1.40 6.99 -14.36
CA ASP A 120 2.37 5.97 -14.77
C ASP A 120 3.72 6.11 -14.03
N TYR A 121 4.04 5.12 -13.20
CA TYR A 121 5.27 5.09 -12.41
C TYR A 121 6.48 4.50 -13.16
N ALA A 122 6.33 4.02 -14.40
CA ALA A 122 7.42 3.43 -15.17
C ALA A 122 8.62 4.37 -15.31
N ALA A 123 8.37 5.64 -15.65
CA ALA A 123 9.42 6.63 -15.83
C ALA A 123 10.14 6.97 -14.50
N VAL A 124 9.40 7.01 -13.39
CA VAL A 124 9.94 7.24 -12.05
C VAL A 124 10.88 6.10 -11.64
N LEU A 125 10.43 4.85 -11.79
CA LEU A 125 11.27 3.68 -11.49
C LEU A 125 12.55 3.64 -12.34
N ALA A 126 12.46 4.02 -13.62
CA ALA A 126 13.63 4.11 -14.50
C ALA A 126 14.60 5.24 -14.09
N ALA A 127 14.07 6.37 -13.61
CA ALA A 127 14.86 7.53 -13.20
C ALA A 127 15.65 7.31 -11.90
N TYR A 128 15.17 6.42 -11.02
CA TYR A 128 15.75 6.18 -9.70
C TYR A 128 16.20 4.72 -9.49
N PRO A 129 17.27 4.25 -10.14
CA PRO A 129 17.70 2.85 -10.09
C PRO A 129 18.19 2.38 -8.70
N GLN A 130 18.40 3.31 -7.76
CA GLN A 130 18.77 3.02 -6.37
C GLN A 130 17.56 3.03 -5.41
N LEU A 131 16.33 3.19 -5.93
CA LEU A 131 15.12 3.20 -5.11
C LEU A 131 14.92 1.83 -4.43
N GLU A 132 14.79 1.87 -3.11
CA GLU A 132 14.60 0.69 -2.26
C GLU A 132 13.15 0.55 -1.81
N TYR A 133 12.41 1.66 -1.69
CA TYR A 133 11.05 1.66 -1.15
C TYR A 133 10.13 2.55 -1.98
N LEU A 134 9.01 1.97 -2.43
CA LEU A 134 7.94 2.71 -3.11
C LEU A 134 6.62 2.44 -2.40
N ALA A 135 5.98 3.49 -1.91
CA ALA A 135 4.59 3.44 -1.47
C ALA A 135 3.74 4.39 -2.31
N ILE A 136 2.52 3.98 -2.60
CA ILE A 136 1.54 4.75 -3.38
C ILE A 136 0.20 4.65 -2.65
N ARG A 137 -0.48 5.77 -2.48
CA ARG A 137 -1.84 5.83 -1.93
C ARG A 137 -2.79 6.45 -2.94
N GLY A 138 -3.89 5.77 -3.23
CA GLY A 138 -4.77 6.03 -4.37
C GLY A 138 -4.55 5.02 -5.49
N GLY A 139 -5.63 4.61 -6.16
CA GLY A 139 -5.60 3.60 -7.23
C GLY A 139 -6.07 4.10 -8.59
N SER A 140 -6.79 5.23 -8.63
CA SER A 140 -7.38 5.77 -9.86
C SER A 140 -6.29 6.12 -10.88
N ASN A 141 -6.35 5.56 -12.09
CA ASN A 141 -5.35 5.71 -13.17
C ASN A 141 -3.93 5.20 -12.86
N LEU A 142 -3.73 4.49 -11.73
CA LEU A 142 -2.42 3.91 -11.41
C LEU A 142 -1.99 2.91 -12.49
N SER A 143 -0.76 3.06 -12.99
CA SER A 143 -0.15 2.09 -13.89
C SER A 143 1.36 2.03 -13.73
N PHE A 144 1.95 0.92 -14.16
CA PHE A 144 3.40 0.72 -14.15
C PHE A 144 3.96 0.20 -15.48
N GLY A 145 3.10 -0.34 -16.35
CA GLY A 145 3.55 -1.11 -17.51
C GLY A 145 4.45 -2.29 -17.06
N ALA A 146 5.61 -2.43 -17.69
CA ALA A 146 6.56 -3.49 -17.36
C ALA A 146 7.51 -3.08 -16.22
N ILE A 147 7.26 -3.58 -15.01
CA ILE A 147 8.08 -3.27 -13.84
C ILE A 147 9.39 -4.07 -13.85
N GLN A 148 10.52 -3.35 -13.84
CA GLN A 148 11.84 -3.94 -13.62
C GLN A 148 12.66 -3.04 -12.69
N HIS A 149 13.04 -3.55 -11.50
CA HIS A 149 13.84 -2.78 -10.55
C HIS A 149 14.72 -3.67 -9.69
N GLN A 150 16.04 -3.43 -9.73
CA GLN A 150 17.01 -4.33 -9.07
C GLN A 150 17.15 -4.10 -7.57
N GLN A 151 16.85 -2.89 -7.09
CA GLN A 151 17.05 -2.51 -5.69
C GLN A 151 15.76 -2.39 -4.88
N LEU A 152 14.59 -2.55 -5.50
CA LEU A 152 13.32 -2.32 -4.81
C LEU A 152 13.08 -3.45 -3.81
N LYS A 153 13.04 -3.09 -2.53
CA LYS A 153 12.86 -3.99 -1.38
C LYS A 153 11.42 -3.99 -0.88
N ALA A 154 10.69 -2.87 -1.01
CA ALA A 154 9.27 -2.81 -0.68
C ALA A 154 8.46 -2.10 -1.77
N LEU A 155 7.32 -2.69 -2.11
CA LEU A 155 6.27 -2.07 -2.92
C LEU A 155 4.96 -2.12 -2.13
N ILE A 156 4.35 -0.96 -1.93
CA ILE A 156 3.12 -0.79 -1.14
C ILE A 156 2.14 0.03 -1.96
N ILE A 157 0.94 -0.50 -2.15
CA ILE A 157 -0.12 0.15 -2.90
C ILE A 157 -1.38 0.14 -2.03
N GLN A 158 -1.77 1.31 -1.55
CA GLN A 158 -2.96 1.54 -0.73
C GLN A 158 -4.06 2.11 -1.62
N THR A 159 -5.18 1.42 -1.75
CA THR A 159 -6.31 1.85 -2.59
C THR A 159 -7.61 1.40 -1.97
N GLY A 160 -8.70 2.12 -2.22
CA GLY A 160 -10.06 1.62 -1.96
C GLY A 160 -10.56 0.60 -2.99
N GLY A 161 -9.84 0.44 -4.12
CA GLY A 161 -10.19 -0.46 -5.22
C GLY A 161 -9.03 -0.64 -6.20
N LEU A 162 -8.33 -1.77 -6.13
CA LEU A 162 -7.14 -2.00 -6.95
C LEU A 162 -7.50 -2.63 -8.29
N ALA A 163 -7.16 -1.94 -9.38
CA ALA A 163 -7.39 -2.46 -10.72
C ALA A 163 -6.60 -3.76 -10.97
N ALA A 164 -7.26 -4.77 -11.54
CA ALA A 164 -6.68 -6.06 -11.88
C ALA A 164 -5.45 -5.94 -12.79
N GLN A 165 -5.40 -4.92 -13.65
CA GLN A 165 -4.23 -4.67 -14.48
C GLN A 165 -3.00 -4.33 -13.64
N VAL A 166 -3.13 -3.56 -12.56
CA VAL A 166 -2.04 -3.26 -11.64
C VAL A 166 -1.57 -4.53 -10.93
N VAL A 167 -2.50 -5.39 -10.50
CA VAL A 167 -2.16 -6.69 -9.91
C VAL A 167 -1.38 -7.55 -10.89
N ARG A 168 -1.80 -7.60 -12.17
CA ARG A 168 -1.09 -8.34 -13.23
C ARG A 168 0.29 -7.77 -13.54
N ASP A 169 0.42 -6.44 -13.58
CA ASP A 169 1.71 -5.77 -13.80
C ASP A 169 2.69 -6.10 -12.66
N VAL A 170 2.22 -6.04 -11.40
CA VAL A 170 3.00 -6.45 -10.22
C VAL A 170 3.35 -7.93 -10.29
N ALA A 171 2.39 -8.80 -10.58
CA ALA A 171 2.62 -10.25 -10.70
C ALA A 171 3.64 -10.62 -11.80
N ALA A 172 3.74 -9.80 -12.85
CA ALA A 172 4.69 -9.94 -13.95
C ALA A 172 6.05 -9.25 -13.70
N ALA A 173 6.19 -8.52 -12.59
CA ALA A 173 7.35 -7.69 -12.32
C ALA A 173 8.65 -8.48 -12.10
N ASN A 174 9.77 -7.90 -12.52
CA ASN A 174 11.11 -8.38 -12.18
C ASN A 174 11.71 -7.56 -11.03
N LEU A 175 11.46 -8.02 -9.80
CA LEU A 175 11.87 -7.37 -8.56
C LEU A 175 12.68 -8.34 -7.68
N PRO A 176 13.92 -8.67 -8.05
CA PRO A 176 14.69 -9.72 -7.37
C PRO A 176 15.05 -9.37 -5.92
N ALA A 177 15.09 -8.08 -5.57
CA ALA A 177 15.37 -7.62 -4.20
C ALA A 177 14.12 -7.48 -3.33
N LEU A 178 12.92 -7.73 -3.86
CA LEU A 178 11.65 -7.50 -3.16
C LEU A 178 11.55 -8.40 -1.93
N LYS A 179 11.34 -7.79 -0.77
CA LYS A 179 11.14 -8.44 0.52
C LYS A 179 9.74 -8.21 1.07
N HIS A 180 9.11 -7.09 0.72
CA HIS A 180 7.78 -6.71 1.18
C HIS A 180 6.91 -6.35 -0.03
N LEU A 181 5.78 -7.04 -0.16
CA LEU A 181 4.74 -6.70 -1.12
C LEU A 181 3.44 -6.49 -0.35
N GLU A 182 2.85 -5.31 -0.50
CA GLU A 182 1.57 -4.96 0.10
C GLU A 182 0.63 -4.36 -0.92
N LEU A 183 -0.53 -4.99 -1.07
CA LEU A 183 -1.59 -4.59 -1.97
C LEU A 183 -2.88 -4.50 -1.17
N TRP A 184 -3.50 -3.33 -1.15
CA TRP A 184 -4.85 -3.13 -0.65
C TRP A 184 -5.80 -3.34 -1.82
N LEU A 185 -6.51 -4.46 -1.81
CA LEU A 185 -7.25 -4.95 -2.99
C LEU A 185 -8.54 -4.15 -3.22
N GLY A 186 -9.10 -3.61 -2.15
CA GLY A 186 -10.29 -2.78 -2.15
C GLY A 186 -11.58 -3.53 -2.46
N SER A 187 -12.60 -2.75 -2.83
CA SER A 187 -13.89 -3.22 -3.34
C SER A 187 -14.12 -2.79 -4.79
N ASP A 188 -15.12 -3.41 -5.42
CA ASP A 188 -15.50 -3.08 -6.79
C ASP A 188 -16.15 -1.70 -6.94
N GLU A 189 -16.82 -1.21 -5.89
CA GLU A 189 -17.43 0.12 -5.82
C GLU A 189 -16.42 1.25 -6.10
N TYR A 190 -15.16 1.05 -5.70
CA TYR A 190 -14.08 2.03 -5.86
C TYR A 190 -13.05 1.62 -6.94
N GLY A 191 -13.45 0.75 -7.86
CA GLY A 191 -12.67 0.40 -9.06
C GLY A 191 -11.85 -0.89 -8.95
N GLY A 192 -11.94 -1.60 -7.82
CA GLY A 192 -11.34 -2.91 -7.63
C GLY A 192 -11.97 -3.93 -8.57
N ASN A 193 -11.16 -4.73 -9.26
CA ASN A 193 -11.69 -5.81 -10.09
C ASN A 193 -10.72 -6.99 -10.22
N SER A 194 -9.73 -7.07 -9.33
CA SER A 194 -8.82 -8.21 -9.27
C SER A 194 -9.53 -9.47 -8.80
N THR A 195 -9.05 -10.60 -9.30
CA THR A 195 -9.52 -11.93 -8.92
C THR A 195 -8.37 -12.78 -8.39
N ILE A 196 -8.69 -13.98 -7.90
CA ILE A 196 -7.66 -14.96 -7.52
C ILE A 196 -6.76 -15.34 -8.70
N ASP A 197 -7.29 -15.35 -9.93
CA ASP A 197 -6.50 -15.69 -11.11
C ASP A 197 -5.40 -14.65 -11.37
N ASP A 198 -5.67 -13.37 -11.09
CA ASP A 198 -4.67 -12.30 -11.20
C ASP A 198 -3.57 -12.43 -10.12
N LEU A 199 -3.93 -12.89 -8.93
CA LEU A 199 -3.01 -13.08 -7.79
C LEU A 199 -2.22 -14.40 -7.88
N LYS A 200 -2.68 -15.37 -8.65
CA LYS A 200 -2.09 -16.71 -8.75
C LYS A 200 -0.57 -16.71 -9.00
N PRO A 201 0.00 -15.88 -9.88
CA PRO A 201 1.46 -15.88 -10.07
C PRO A 201 2.23 -15.40 -8.83
N ILE A 202 1.66 -14.49 -8.03
CA ILE A 202 2.22 -14.04 -6.76
C ILE A 202 2.14 -15.17 -5.73
N LEU A 203 1.00 -15.88 -5.65
CA LEU A 203 0.76 -16.99 -4.73
C LEU A 203 1.60 -18.24 -5.04
N GLN A 204 2.00 -18.44 -6.31
CA GLN A 204 3.00 -19.44 -6.68
C GLN A 204 4.41 -19.04 -6.22
N GLY A 205 4.66 -17.73 -6.11
CA GLY A 205 5.89 -17.11 -5.61
C GLY A 205 7.13 -17.36 -6.49
N GLU A 206 6.97 -17.68 -7.77
CA GLU A 206 8.10 -17.99 -8.65
C GLU A 206 8.96 -16.76 -9.00
N ARG A 207 8.43 -15.54 -8.80
CA ARG A 207 9.04 -14.28 -9.27
C ARG A 207 9.74 -13.47 -8.20
N PHE A 208 9.38 -13.63 -6.93
CA PHE A 208 9.93 -12.86 -5.82
C PHE A 208 10.74 -13.79 -4.89
N PRO A 209 11.99 -14.15 -5.27
CA PRO A 209 12.77 -15.16 -4.55
C PRO A 209 13.14 -14.75 -3.13
N ASN A 210 13.15 -13.45 -2.83
CA ASN A 210 13.51 -12.88 -1.54
C ASN A 210 12.30 -12.36 -0.75
N LEU A 211 11.07 -12.66 -1.17
CA LEU A 211 9.88 -12.16 -0.48
C LEU A 211 9.81 -12.74 0.92
N VAL A 212 9.63 -11.85 1.90
CA VAL A 212 9.53 -12.16 3.33
C VAL A 212 8.11 -11.89 3.83
N THR A 213 7.50 -10.81 3.34
CA THR A 213 6.17 -10.38 3.71
C THR A 213 5.29 -10.27 2.48
N LEU A 214 4.12 -10.91 2.55
CA LEU A 214 3.03 -10.73 1.62
C LEU A 214 1.82 -10.19 2.39
N ALA A 215 1.37 -9.00 2.04
CA ALA A 215 0.18 -8.38 2.59
C ALA A 215 -0.84 -8.16 1.46
N LEU A 216 -1.97 -8.85 1.54
CA LEU A 216 -3.10 -8.74 0.62
C LEU A 216 -4.28 -8.27 1.45
N ARG A 217 -4.31 -6.98 1.72
CA ARG A 217 -5.15 -6.34 2.73
C ARG A 217 -6.41 -5.79 2.10
N ASP A 218 -7.33 -5.39 2.98
CA ASP A 218 -8.47 -4.54 2.63
C ASP A 218 -9.24 -5.13 1.45
N CYS A 219 -9.62 -6.39 1.57
CA CYS A 219 -10.12 -7.20 0.46
C CYS A 219 -11.58 -7.57 0.67
N GLU A 220 -12.44 -7.16 -0.27
CA GLU A 220 -13.86 -7.49 -0.24
C GLU A 220 -14.13 -9.00 -0.41
N TYR A 221 -13.33 -9.69 -1.24
CA TYR A 221 -13.42 -11.13 -1.48
C TYR A 221 -12.49 -11.96 -0.57
N ALA A 222 -12.27 -11.50 0.66
CA ALA A 222 -11.27 -12.05 1.60
C ALA A 222 -11.42 -13.57 1.86
N ASP A 223 -12.63 -14.13 1.91
CA ASP A 223 -12.81 -15.57 2.13
C ASP A 223 -12.28 -16.41 0.96
N VAL A 224 -12.55 -15.97 -0.27
CA VAL A 224 -12.07 -16.62 -1.50
C VAL A 224 -10.54 -16.50 -1.57
N LEU A 225 -10.01 -15.34 -1.17
CA LEU A 225 -8.58 -15.11 -1.05
C LEU A 225 -7.93 -16.04 -0.02
N ALA A 226 -8.49 -16.13 1.18
CA ALA A 226 -8.00 -16.98 2.26
C ALA A 226 -7.95 -18.45 1.85
N GLN A 227 -8.97 -18.95 1.16
CA GLN A 227 -9.01 -20.31 0.61
C GLN A 227 -7.90 -20.57 -0.43
N ALA A 228 -7.63 -19.60 -1.30
CA ALA A 228 -6.54 -19.70 -2.28
C ALA A 228 -5.17 -19.66 -1.59
N VAL A 229 -4.99 -18.74 -0.64
CA VAL A 229 -3.74 -18.56 0.13
C VAL A 229 -3.44 -19.77 0.99
N ALA A 230 -4.45 -20.39 1.61
CA ALA A 230 -4.30 -21.60 2.43
C ALA A 230 -3.57 -22.75 1.72
N ASN A 231 -3.61 -22.77 0.38
CA ASN A 231 -2.97 -23.77 -0.46
C ASN A 231 -1.77 -23.24 -1.27
N ALA A 232 -1.36 -21.99 -1.05
CA ALA A 232 -0.37 -21.31 -1.86
C ALA A 232 1.07 -21.76 -1.53
N PRO A 233 1.88 -22.18 -2.54
CA PRO A 233 3.29 -22.53 -2.34
C PRO A 233 4.16 -21.41 -1.75
N MET A 234 3.74 -20.15 -1.96
CA MET A 234 4.25 -18.95 -1.30
C MET A 234 4.45 -19.12 0.22
N LEU A 235 3.50 -19.74 0.93
CA LEU A 235 3.51 -19.86 2.39
C LEU A 235 4.72 -20.64 2.94
N GLU A 236 5.36 -21.46 2.10
CA GLU A 236 6.56 -22.21 2.48
C GLU A 236 7.82 -21.34 2.55
N ARG A 237 7.76 -20.08 2.10
CA ARG A 237 8.93 -19.19 1.97
C ARG A 237 8.80 -17.89 2.71
N ILE A 238 7.61 -17.29 2.74
CA ILE A 238 7.41 -16.06 3.50
C ILE A 238 7.38 -16.33 5.00
N LYS A 239 7.63 -15.27 5.75
CA LYS A 239 7.58 -15.26 7.21
C LYS A 239 6.33 -14.56 7.72
N ILE A 240 5.82 -13.59 6.96
CA ILE A 240 4.70 -12.76 7.38
C ILE A 240 3.63 -12.79 6.29
N LEU A 241 2.43 -13.20 6.67
CA LEU A 241 1.22 -13.07 5.86
C LEU A 241 0.29 -12.09 6.55
N ASP A 242 -0.28 -11.17 5.79
CA ASP A 242 -1.26 -10.20 6.26
C ASP A 242 -2.48 -10.21 5.32
N LEU A 243 -3.63 -10.58 5.86
CA LEU A 243 -4.95 -10.59 5.19
C LEU A 243 -5.95 -9.71 5.97
N SER A 244 -5.44 -8.74 6.73
CA SER A 244 -6.22 -7.83 7.57
C SER A 244 -7.06 -6.84 6.75
N LEU A 245 -7.92 -6.10 7.45
CA LEU A 245 -8.74 -5.00 6.91
C LEU A 245 -9.85 -5.43 5.94
N GLY A 246 -10.04 -6.74 5.72
CA GLY A 246 -10.98 -7.27 4.75
C GLY A 246 -12.24 -7.89 5.34
N ASN A 247 -13.08 -8.44 4.47
CA ASN A 247 -14.35 -9.10 4.82
C ASN A 247 -14.18 -10.56 5.28
N LEU A 248 -13.06 -10.90 5.94
CA LEU A 248 -12.73 -12.27 6.31
C LEU A 248 -13.73 -12.82 7.33
N SER A 249 -14.39 -13.92 7.01
CA SER A 249 -15.39 -14.56 7.86
C SER A 249 -14.93 -15.94 8.34
N ASP A 250 -15.82 -16.66 9.03
CA ASP A 250 -15.57 -18.03 9.47
C ASP A 250 -15.14 -18.94 8.32
N ALA A 251 -15.68 -18.75 7.11
CA ALA A 251 -15.36 -19.60 5.97
C ALA A 251 -13.89 -19.47 5.52
N GLY A 252 -13.38 -18.24 5.38
CA GLY A 252 -11.97 -18.00 5.05
C GLY A 252 -11.05 -18.34 6.22
N ALA A 253 -11.47 -18.02 7.44
CA ALA A 253 -10.71 -18.31 8.64
C ALA A 253 -10.53 -19.83 8.85
N GLU A 254 -11.57 -20.64 8.64
CA GLU A 254 -11.48 -22.10 8.73
C GLU A 254 -10.51 -22.68 7.69
N ALA A 255 -10.54 -22.14 6.46
CA ALA A 255 -9.62 -22.55 5.41
C ALA A 255 -8.15 -22.30 5.79
N LEU A 256 -7.86 -21.14 6.40
CA LEU A 256 -6.53 -20.84 6.91
C LEU A 256 -6.18 -21.73 8.11
N PHE A 257 -7.07 -21.85 9.11
CA PHE A 257 -6.85 -22.61 10.34
C PHE A 257 -6.50 -24.08 10.07
N THR A 258 -7.13 -24.67 9.06
CA THR A 258 -6.89 -26.05 8.61
C THR A 258 -5.63 -26.21 7.76
N SER A 259 -5.05 -25.12 7.24
CA SER A 259 -3.82 -25.18 6.46
C SER A 259 -2.60 -25.48 7.35
N PRO A 260 -1.82 -26.53 7.06
CA PRO A 260 -0.56 -26.77 7.77
C PRO A 260 0.52 -25.74 7.41
N ALA A 261 0.40 -25.08 6.26
CA ALA A 261 1.42 -24.15 5.77
C ALA A 261 1.47 -22.85 6.60
N ILE A 262 0.33 -22.36 7.11
CA ILE A 262 0.31 -21.13 7.91
C ILE A 262 1.06 -21.27 9.24
N ARG A 263 1.22 -22.50 9.76
CA ARG A 263 1.99 -22.77 10.99
C ARG A 263 3.50 -22.56 10.82
N LYS A 264 3.97 -22.36 9.57
CA LYS A 264 5.37 -22.06 9.26
C LYS A 264 5.67 -20.56 9.26
N LEU A 265 4.63 -19.72 9.30
CA LEU A 265 4.77 -18.27 9.37
C LEU A 265 5.34 -17.86 10.73
N GLU A 266 6.14 -16.79 10.75
CA GLU A 266 6.54 -16.10 11.97
C GLU A 266 5.44 -15.18 12.48
N PHE A 267 4.58 -14.66 11.59
CA PHE A 267 3.42 -13.84 11.94
C PHE A 267 2.30 -13.98 10.92
N LEU A 268 1.06 -14.04 11.41
CA LEU A 268 -0.16 -14.02 10.61
C LEU A 268 -1.07 -12.89 11.10
N ASP A 269 -1.33 -11.92 10.24
CA ASP A 269 -2.20 -10.79 10.57
C ASP A 269 -3.58 -10.94 9.93
N LEU A 270 -4.61 -11.00 10.77
CA LEU A 270 -6.02 -11.09 10.39
C LEU A 270 -6.85 -10.03 11.13
N HIS A 271 -6.25 -8.98 11.69
CA HIS A 271 -7.02 -7.95 12.39
C HIS A 271 -8.02 -7.27 11.44
N HIS A 272 -9.10 -6.70 11.99
CA HIS A 272 -10.21 -6.17 11.21
C HIS A 272 -10.84 -7.25 10.34
N HIS A 273 -11.72 -8.04 10.95
CA HIS A 273 -12.35 -9.22 10.37
C HIS A 273 -13.80 -9.41 10.85
N TYR A 274 -14.54 -10.32 10.23
CA TYR A 274 -15.93 -10.66 10.55
C TYR A 274 -16.10 -12.10 11.07
N MET A 275 -15.01 -12.74 11.54
CA MET A 275 -15.12 -14.02 12.25
C MET A 275 -16.09 -13.92 13.45
N SER A 276 -16.87 -14.98 13.66
CA SER A 276 -17.68 -15.16 14.86
C SER A 276 -16.81 -15.32 16.10
N ASP A 277 -17.38 -15.09 17.28
CA ASP A 277 -16.67 -15.32 18.55
C ASP A 277 -16.13 -16.75 18.65
N GLY A 278 -16.92 -17.74 18.21
CA GLY A 278 -16.53 -19.14 18.23
C GLY A 278 -15.31 -19.42 17.36
N MET A 279 -15.26 -18.84 16.15
CA MET A 279 -14.09 -18.96 15.28
C MET A 279 -12.90 -18.19 15.85
N ARG A 280 -13.07 -16.92 16.23
CA ARG A 280 -12.02 -16.08 16.82
C ARG A 280 -11.36 -16.75 18.03
N ASP A 281 -12.15 -17.35 18.91
CA ASP A 281 -11.66 -18.03 20.11
C ASP A 281 -10.90 -19.33 19.83
N CYS A 282 -10.96 -19.87 18.61
CA CYS A 282 -10.11 -20.99 18.19
C CYS A 282 -8.67 -20.54 17.89
N TRP A 283 -8.46 -19.30 17.42
CA TRP A 283 -7.16 -18.83 16.95
C TRP A 283 -6.06 -18.75 18.01
N PRO A 284 -6.33 -18.43 19.29
CA PRO A 284 -5.30 -18.55 20.34
C PRO A 284 -4.72 -19.97 20.51
N THR A 285 -5.39 -21.01 19.97
CA THR A 285 -4.92 -22.40 20.04
C THR A 285 -3.99 -22.81 18.90
N ILE A 286 -3.87 -21.99 17.84
CA ILE A 286 -2.99 -22.31 16.72
C ILE A 286 -1.54 -21.98 17.07
N GLU A 287 -0.61 -22.86 16.71
CA GLU A 287 0.84 -22.71 16.99
C GLU A 287 1.52 -21.71 16.03
N VAL A 288 0.89 -20.56 15.80
CA VAL A 288 1.44 -19.44 15.02
C VAL A 288 1.16 -18.15 15.79
N ASN A 289 2.12 -17.22 15.76
CA ASN A 289 1.87 -15.89 16.29
C ASN A 289 0.88 -15.18 15.35
N CYS A 290 -0.35 -14.96 15.79
CA CYS A 290 -1.38 -14.32 14.99
C CYS A 290 -2.03 -13.14 15.69
N ASP A 291 -2.46 -12.15 14.91
CA ASP A 291 -3.37 -11.12 15.37
C ASP A 291 -4.77 -11.32 14.77
N VAL A 292 -5.75 -11.49 15.66
CA VAL A 292 -7.18 -11.64 15.36
C VAL A 292 -7.99 -10.63 16.18
N SER A 293 -7.41 -9.44 16.40
CA SER A 293 -8.05 -8.32 17.06
C SER A 293 -8.96 -7.54 16.10
N ASP A 294 -9.68 -6.57 16.65
CA ASP A 294 -10.55 -5.68 15.87
C ASP A 294 -11.64 -6.45 15.10
N GLN A 295 -12.34 -7.33 15.80
CA GLN A 295 -13.51 -8.02 15.26
C GLN A 295 -14.63 -7.00 14.95
N GLN A 296 -15.15 -7.05 13.73
CA GLN A 296 -16.25 -6.24 13.24
C GLN A 296 -17.57 -7.01 13.33
N ILE A 297 -18.67 -6.27 13.29
CA ILE A 297 -20.05 -6.78 13.26
C ILE A 297 -20.63 -6.40 11.90
N ALA A 298 -21.21 -7.37 11.19
CA ALA A 298 -21.88 -7.10 9.92
C ALA A 298 -23.13 -6.24 10.15
N ASP A 299 -23.39 -5.33 9.22
CA ASP A 299 -24.64 -4.57 9.23
C ASP A 299 -25.77 -5.46 8.71
N GLU A 300 -26.92 -5.44 9.38
CA GLU A 300 -28.09 -6.24 9.01
C GLU A 300 -29.18 -5.31 8.44
N ASP A 301 -29.59 -5.52 7.20
CA ASP A 301 -30.81 -4.94 6.62
C ASP A 301 -31.78 -6.06 6.22
N GLY A 302 -32.71 -6.36 7.11
CA GLY A 302 -33.66 -7.47 6.93
C GLY A 302 -32.99 -8.83 7.03
N ASP A 303 -32.97 -9.56 5.91
CA ASP A 303 -32.34 -10.89 5.80
C ASP A 303 -30.94 -10.82 5.13
N GLU A 304 -30.42 -9.62 4.86
CA GLU A 304 -29.14 -9.39 4.19
C GLU A 304 -28.08 -8.89 5.20
N GLU A 305 -26.90 -9.52 5.17
CA GLU A 305 -25.72 -9.10 5.93
C GLU A 305 -24.74 -8.35 5.02
N TYR A 306 -24.33 -7.17 5.46
CA TYR A 306 -23.36 -6.30 4.79
C TYR A 306 -22.07 -6.23 5.58
N ARG A 307 -20.94 -6.38 4.88
CA ARG A 307 -19.59 -6.30 5.45
C ARG A 307 -18.78 -5.28 4.69
N TYR A 308 -17.99 -4.52 5.42
CA TYR A 308 -17.21 -3.42 4.89
C TYR A 308 -15.73 -3.68 5.17
N ILE A 309 -14.93 -3.46 4.14
CA ILE A 309 -13.48 -3.36 4.29
C ILE A 309 -13.13 -2.10 5.09
N ALA A 310 -11.95 -2.06 5.71
CA ALA A 310 -11.60 -0.98 6.63
C ALA A 310 -11.45 0.37 5.92
N VAL A 311 -11.03 0.37 4.65
CA VAL A 311 -10.76 1.59 3.88
C VAL A 311 -11.29 1.46 2.46
N SER A 312 -12.51 1.93 2.21
CA SER A 312 -13.15 1.86 0.91
C SER A 312 -13.20 3.21 0.18
N GLU A 313 -13.64 4.29 0.86
CA GLU A 313 -13.71 5.64 0.30
C GLU A 313 -12.44 6.45 0.52
#